data_AF-A0A2W4YZW0-F1
#
_entry.id   AF-A0A2W4YZW0-F1
#
_cell.length_a   1.000
_cell.length_b   1.000
_cell.length_c   1.000
_cell.angle_alpha   90.00
_cell.angle_beta   90.00
_cell.angle_gamma   90.00
#
_symmetry.space_group_name_H-M   'P 1'
#
loop_
_entity.id
_entity.type
_entity.pdbx_description
1 polymer ?
#
loop_
_entity_poly.entity_id
_entity_poly.type
_entity_poly.pdbx_seq_one_letter_code
_entity_poly.pdbx_strand_id
1 'polypeptide(L)'
;MPALGWSSSIGMKPVAYSFTIDPTGRPLDIKRVAKGYVAAGEDLTPALAVGQFAAGAAQSECSLTFVPAAQPIAAAPVASVMAYTMFPQQRPTAEMWARVKPTGSTCYDPPPQVRNRAFPDFDAIPKQPGRQSWSMIGFDIDEAGKPIHVKPVAGNGNAALEAASLTAIAESRFAPGARTGCQYPYWVGSATMPAPPMPEEAKFRAAAATCPSKAEWAVEPNLTYPEQFRRRAVEGWALVGYDVAPWGQTGNVRVLAAQPAEEFGEQAVRLLTAAKRVPSATGYTGCVDRVHFRMGPTARKPGAPPVIFDPPQPAY
;
A
#
# COMPACT_ATOMS: atom_id res chain seq x y z
N MET A 1 6.39 3.55 -4.80
CA MET A 1 5.54 4.35 -5.73
C MET A 1 6.20 5.71 -5.92
N PRO A 2 5.94 6.47 -7.01
CA PRO A 2 6.38 7.86 -7.09
C PRO A 2 5.79 8.66 -5.93
N ALA A 3 6.53 9.67 -5.45
CA ALA A 3 6.12 10.57 -4.37
C ALA A 3 6.43 12.02 -4.76
N LEU A 4 5.63 12.98 -4.27
CA LEU A 4 5.92 14.41 -4.41
C LEU A 4 6.75 14.90 -3.22
N GLY A 5 7.69 15.80 -3.49
CA GLY A 5 8.53 16.43 -2.47
C GLY A 5 8.87 17.86 -2.85
N TRP A 6 8.93 18.74 -1.85
CA TRP A 6 9.23 20.16 -1.99
C TRP A 6 10.71 20.44 -1.72
N SER A 7 11.64 19.82 -2.44
CA SER A 7 13.03 20.32 -2.53
C SER A 7 13.81 19.68 -3.68
N SER A 8 14.73 20.45 -4.26
CA SER A 8 15.82 19.94 -5.07
C SER A 8 16.79 19.14 -4.19
N SER A 9 16.61 17.82 -4.08
CA SER A 9 17.61 16.87 -3.56
C SER A 9 18.16 17.04 -2.12
N ILE A 10 17.85 18.11 -1.39
CA ILE A 10 18.40 18.34 -0.04
C ILE A 10 17.70 17.39 0.93
N GLY A 11 18.36 16.26 1.23
CA GLY A 11 17.99 15.34 2.32
C GLY A 11 17.61 13.93 1.91
N MET A 12 17.39 13.64 0.61
CA MET A 12 17.15 12.27 0.14
C MET A 12 18.49 11.52 0.04
N LYS A 13 18.69 10.54 0.91
CA LYS A 13 19.90 9.71 0.95
C LYS A 13 19.57 8.27 0.54
N PRO A 14 20.54 7.51 0.00
CA PRO A 14 20.37 6.08 -0.19
C PRO A 14 19.96 5.39 1.11
N VAL A 15 19.06 4.42 1.00
CA VAL A 15 18.54 3.66 2.16
C VAL A 15 18.83 2.19 1.95
N ALA A 16 19.69 1.65 2.82
CA ALA A 16 20.07 0.24 2.80
C ALA A 16 19.17 -0.59 3.73
N TYR A 17 18.79 -1.76 3.24
CA TYR A 17 18.02 -2.77 3.94
C TYR A 17 18.77 -4.10 3.96
N SER A 18 18.64 -4.82 5.07
CA SER A 18 18.98 -6.25 5.18
C SER A 18 17.70 -7.05 5.32
N PHE A 19 17.65 -8.24 4.72
CA PHE A 19 16.46 -9.10 4.72
C PHE A 19 16.83 -10.55 4.40
N THR A 20 15.86 -11.45 4.54
CA THR A 20 15.95 -12.84 4.09
C THR A 20 14.96 -13.08 2.95
N ILE A 21 15.18 -14.13 2.16
CA ILE A 21 14.26 -14.55 1.10
C ILE A 21 13.84 -15.99 1.39
N ASP A 22 12.54 -16.24 1.45
CA ASP A 22 12.01 -17.60 1.63
C ASP A 22 12.04 -18.42 0.32
N PRO A 23 11.76 -19.74 0.36
CA PRO A 23 11.81 -20.57 -0.85
C PRO A 23 10.84 -20.14 -1.96
N THR A 24 9.79 -19.42 -1.61
CA THR A 24 8.82 -18.88 -2.59
C THR A 24 9.33 -17.61 -3.26
N GLY A 25 10.47 -17.06 -2.81
CA GLY A 25 11.04 -15.81 -3.30
C GLY A 25 10.53 -14.56 -2.56
N ARG A 26 9.85 -14.74 -1.41
CA ARG A 26 9.28 -13.63 -0.63
C ARG A 26 10.30 -13.04 0.33
N PRO A 27 10.45 -11.70 0.39
CA PRO A 27 11.26 -11.02 1.40
C PRO A 27 10.66 -11.09 2.80
N LEU A 28 11.49 -11.48 3.77
CA LEU A 28 11.19 -11.60 5.19
C LEU A 28 12.28 -10.90 6.02
N ASP A 29 12.09 -10.78 7.33
CA ASP A 29 13.06 -10.19 8.27
C ASP A 29 13.60 -8.81 7.84
N ILE A 30 12.78 -8.00 7.19
CA ILE A 30 13.23 -6.75 6.57
C ILE A 30 13.56 -5.73 7.66
N LYS A 31 14.80 -5.24 7.62
CA LYS A 31 15.34 -4.27 8.57
C LYS A 31 16.13 -3.20 7.84
N ARG A 32 16.00 -1.95 8.29
CA ARG A 32 16.84 -0.87 7.79
C ARG A 32 18.20 -0.93 8.47
N VAL A 33 19.27 -0.89 7.67
CA VAL A 33 20.66 -0.98 8.16
C VAL A 33 21.00 0.25 9.02
N ALA A 34 20.67 1.45 8.54
CA ALA A 34 20.87 2.70 9.27
C ALA A 34 19.56 3.13 9.97
N LYS A 35 19.64 3.46 11.25
CA LYS A 35 18.50 4.02 12.00
C LYS A 35 18.51 5.55 11.87
N GLY A 36 17.35 6.14 11.57
CA GLY A 36 17.21 7.57 11.40
C GLY A 36 16.02 7.96 10.54
N TYR A 37 15.71 9.25 10.53
CA TYR A 37 14.71 9.81 9.64
C TYR A 37 15.18 9.73 8.18
N VAL A 38 14.28 9.29 7.31
CA VAL A 38 14.49 9.24 5.86
C VAL A 38 13.35 10.02 5.21
N ALA A 39 13.68 11.12 4.55
CA ALA A 39 12.71 11.89 3.79
C ALA A 39 12.12 11.02 2.65
N ALA A 40 10.79 10.99 2.55
CA ALA A 40 10.06 10.22 1.53
C ALA A 40 10.37 8.70 1.52
N GLY A 41 10.81 8.14 2.66
CA GLY A 41 11.19 6.73 2.80
C GLY A 41 10.06 5.78 3.20
N GLU A 42 8.85 6.29 3.43
CA GLU A 42 7.78 5.57 4.13
C GLU A 42 7.24 4.35 3.35
N ASP A 43 7.31 4.38 2.01
CA ASP A 43 6.85 3.29 1.14
C ASP A 43 7.98 2.30 0.77
N LEU A 44 9.24 2.50 1.19
CA LEU A 44 10.36 1.65 0.78
C LEU A 44 10.29 0.24 1.39
N THR A 45 10.13 0.14 2.71
CA THR A 45 10.01 -1.17 3.37
C THR A 45 8.79 -1.96 2.90
N PRO A 46 7.58 -1.35 2.85
CA PRO A 46 6.40 -2.02 2.29
C PRO A 46 6.53 -2.40 0.82
N ALA A 47 7.26 -1.59 0.01
CA ALA A 47 7.56 -1.96 -1.37
C ALA A 47 8.46 -3.19 -1.47
N LEU A 48 9.48 -3.29 -0.61
CA LEU A 48 10.34 -4.46 -0.54
C LEU A 48 9.56 -5.70 -0.04
N ALA A 49 8.66 -5.53 0.94
CA ALA A 49 7.84 -6.62 1.48
C ALA A 49 6.92 -7.28 0.43
N VAL A 50 6.52 -6.54 -0.61
CA VAL A 50 5.73 -7.08 -1.73
C VAL A 50 6.58 -7.43 -2.95
N GLY A 51 7.90 -7.24 -2.86
CA GLY A 51 8.84 -7.68 -3.88
C GLY A 51 8.78 -9.20 -4.03
N GLN A 52 9.04 -9.66 -5.25
CA GLN A 52 9.07 -11.09 -5.57
C GLN A 52 10.40 -11.38 -6.24
N PHE A 53 11.23 -12.19 -5.58
CA PHE A 53 12.46 -12.72 -6.14
C PHE A 53 12.17 -14.04 -6.85
N ALA A 54 13.11 -14.49 -7.70
CA ALA A 54 13.01 -15.81 -8.30
C ALA A 54 12.91 -16.87 -7.20
N ALA A 55 11.95 -17.79 -7.34
CA ALA A 55 11.82 -18.91 -6.42
C ALA A 55 13.07 -19.79 -6.48
N GLY A 56 13.44 -20.38 -5.35
CA GLY A 56 14.67 -21.16 -5.24
C GLY A 56 15.04 -21.46 -3.80
N ALA A 57 16.32 -21.73 -3.55
CA ALA A 57 16.82 -21.91 -2.19
C ALA A 57 16.67 -20.62 -1.39
N ALA A 58 16.25 -20.75 -0.12
CA ALA A 58 16.16 -19.63 0.81
C ALA A 58 17.52 -18.92 0.96
N GLN A 59 17.48 -17.59 1.10
CA GLN A 59 18.67 -16.75 1.23
C GLN A 59 18.61 -16.00 2.57
N SER A 60 19.69 -16.04 3.34
CA SER A 60 19.72 -15.51 4.72
C SER A 60 20.44 -14.17 4.89
N GLU A 61 21.20 -13.72 3.88
CA GLU A 61 22.08 -12.54 3.98
C GLU A 61 21.87 -11.57 2.81
N CYS A 62 20.62 -11.24 2.51
CA CYS A 62 20.31 -10.33 1.43
C CYS A 62 20.47 -8.88 1.88
N SER A 63 21.00 -8.05 0.97
CA SER A 63 21.01 -6.59 1.14
C SER A 63 20.53 -5.90 -0.13
N LEU A 64 19.85 -4.77 0.04
CA LEU A 64 19.37 -3.93 -1.06
C LEU A 64 19.46 -2.47 -0.65
N THR A 65 19.90 -1.61 -1.57
CA THR A 65 19.92 -0.16 -1.36
C THR A 65 19.01 0.54 -2.35
N PHE A 66 18.03 1.28 -1.83
CA PHE A 66 17.23 2.20 -2.63
C PHE A 66 18.00 3.50 -2.81
N VAL A 67 18.25 3.88 -4.06
CA VAL A 67 18.88 5.15 -4.41
C VAL A 67 17.79 6.11 -4.91
N PRO A 68 17.57 7.26 -4.25
CA PRO A 68 16.55 8.21 -4.68
C PRO A 68 16.93 8.86 -6.01
N ALA A 69 15.98 8.90 -6.94
CA ALA A 69 16.11 9.56 -8.23
C ALA A 69 15.09 10.70 -8.33
N ALA A 70 15.44 11.86 -7.81
CA ALA A 70 14.57 13.03 -7.83
C ALA A 70 14.60 13.71 -9.21
N GLN A 71 13.43 14.01 -9.76
CA GLN A 71 13.28 14.68 -11.04
C GLN A 71 12.17 15.73 -10.97
N PRO A 72 12.31 16.89 -11.64
CA PRO A 72 11.20 17.81 -11.87
C PRO A 72 10.04 17.11 -12.58
N ILE A 73 8.79 17.52 -12.31
CA ILE A 73 7.58 16.95 -12.94
C ILE A 73 7.69 16.98 -14.48
N ALA A 74 8.21 18.07 -15.03
CA ALA A 74 8.45 18.22 -16.47
C ALA A 74 9.39 17.14 -17.05
N ALA A 75 10.41 16.73 -16.29
CA ALA A 75 11.43 15.75 -16.72
C ALA A 75 11.09 14.30 -16.34
N ALA A 76 10.16 14.09 -15.42
CA ALA A 76 9.76 12.76 -14.97
C ALA A 76 9.12 11.94 -16.10
N PRO A 77 9.31 10.60 -16.12
CA PRO A 77 8.61 9.73 -17.05
C PRO A 77 7.09 9.93 -16.92
N VAL A 78 6.39 10.17 -18.05
CA VAL A 78 4.94 10.46 -18.03
C VAL A 78 4.13 9.37 -17.36
N ALA A 79 4.51 8.10 -17.54
CA ALA A 79 3.86 6.97 -16.88
C ALA A 79 4.00 7.01 -15.34
N SER A 80 5.09 7.58 -14.80
CA SER A 80 5.25 7.79 -13.37
C SER A 80 4.36 8.92 -12.86
N VAL A 81 4.22 10.00 -13.63
CA VAL A 81 3.29 11.09 -13.32
C VAL A 81 1.84 10.58 -13.34
N MET A 82 1.46 9.79 -14.35
CA MET A 82 0.17 9.11 -14.42
C MET A 82 -0.05 8.17 -13.23
N ALA A 83 0.93 7.33 -12.88
CA ALA A 83 0.82 6.45 -11.72
C ALA A 83 0.57 7.23 -10.43
N TYR A 84 1.23 8.38 -10.26
CA TYR A 84 1.00 9.25 -9.11
C TYR A 84 -0.42 9.82 -9.08
N THR A 85 -0.95 10.29 -10.23
CA THR A 85 -2.32 10.86 -10.26
C THR A 85 -3.39 9.81 -9.96
N MET A 86 -3.11 8.51 -10.15
CA MET A 86 -4.01 7.41 -9.80
C MET A 86 -4.05 7.11 -8.31
N PHE A 87 -2.89 7.12 -7.64
CA PHE A 87 -2.77 6.80 -6.23
C PHE A 87 -2.09 7.93 -5.44
N PRO A 88 -2.65 9.15 -5.47
CA PRO A 88 -2.00 10.31 -4.89
C PRO A 88 -1.87 10.17 -3.37
N GLN A 89 -0.67 10.37 -2.84
CA GLN A 89 -0.47 10.59 -1.40
C GLN A 89 -0.84 12.03 -1.02
N GLN A 90 -0.71 12.95 -1.97
CA GLN A 90 -1.10 14.36 -1.88
C GLN A 90 -1.81 14.75 -3.16
N ARG A 91 -2.71 15.75 -3.08
CA ARG A 91 -3.47 16.24 -4.23
C ARG A 91 -2.52 16.57 -5.40
N PRO A 92 -2.73 16.00 -6.60
CA PRO A 92 -1.92 16.34 -7.77
C PRO A 92 -2.01 17.82 -8.13
N THR A 93 -0.89 18.39 -8.58
CA THR A 93 -0.82 19.80 -8.97
C THR A 93 -1.32 20.04 -10.39
N ALA A 94 -1.61 21.29 -10.75
CA ALA A 94 -1.98 21.66 -12.12
C ALA A 94 -0.91 21.29 -13.15
N GLU A 95 0.38 21.42 -12.78
CA GLU A 95 1.51 21.01 -13.63
C GLU A 95 1.47 19.50 -13.94
N MET A 96 1.11 18.67 -12.97
CA MET A 96 0.97 17.22 -13.19
C MET A 96 -0.18 16.92 -14.14
N TRP A 97 -1.33 17.58 -13.96
CA TRP A 97 -2.47 17.41 -14.87
C TRP A 97 -2.14 17.86 -16.30
N ALA A 98 -1.45 19.00 -16.44
CA ALA A 98 -0.95 19.47 -17.72
C ALA A 98 0.04 18.48 -18.36
N ARG A 99 0.89 17.81 -17.55
CA ARG A 99 1.88 16.85 -18.01
C ARG A 99 1.30 15.54 -18.52
N VAL A 100 0.20 15.07 -17.92
CA VAL A 100 -0.47 13.80 -18.31
C VAL A 100 -1.48 13.99 -19.44
N LYS A 101 -2.04 15.20 -19.60
CA LYS A 101 -2.95 15.54 -20.69
C LYS A 101 -2.25 15.38 -22.05
N PRO A 102 -2.82 14.62 -23.01
CA PRO A 102 -2.28 14.55 -24.36
C PRO A 102 -2.23 15.92 -25.03
N THR A 103 -1.12 16.21 -25.72
CA THR A 103 -0.96 17.40 -26.54
C THR A 103 -2.08 17.47 -27.59
N GLY A 104 -2.74 18.63 -27.69
CA GLY A 104 -3.85 18.82 -28.64
C GLY A 104 -5.17 18.17 -28.23
N SER A 105 -5.28 17.57 -27.04
CA SER A 105 -6.53 16.94 -26.60
C SER A 105 -7.66 17.95 -26.45
N THR A 106 -8.83 17.59 -27.00
CA THR A 106 -10.08 18.35 -26.89
C THR A 106 -11.03 17.78 -25.82
N CYS A 107 -10.59 16.81 -25.02
CA CYS A 107 -11.46 16.05 -24.11
C CYS A 107 -11.54 16.59 -22.67
N TYR A 108 -10.87 17.70 -22.37
CA TYR A 108 -10.73 18.18 -20.99
C TYR A 108 -11.39 19.54 -20.73
N ASP A 109 -11.62 20.34 -21.77
CA ASP A 109 -12.16 21.69 -21.63
C ASP A 109 -13.01 22.10 -22.85
N PRO A 110 -14.36 22.07 -22.75
CA PRO A 110 -15.11 21.33 -21.73
C PRO A 110 -14.96 19.81 -21.95
N PRO A 111 -15.08 18.99 -20.89
CA PRO A 111 -15.09 17.54 -21.04
C PRO A 111 -16.32 17.07 -21.85
N PRO A 112 -16.20 15.97 -22.63
CA PRO A 112 -17.33 15.42 -23.36
C PRO A 112 -18.40 14.94 -22.39
N GLN A 113 -19.67 15.23 -22.69
CA GLN A 113 -20.79 14.75 -21.89
C GLN A 113 -20.93 13.23 -22.05
N VAL A 114 -20.95 12.51 -20.94
CA VAL A 114 -21.09 11.05 -20.91
C VAL A 114 -22.58 10.70 -20.99
N ARG A 115 -22.96 9.85 -21.95
CA ARG A 115 -24.32 9.29 -22.04
C ARG A 115 -24.42 7.94 -21.37
N ASN A 116 -23.43 7.08 -21.58
CA ASN A 116 -23.29 5.80 -20.92
C ASN A 116 -21.81 5.55 -20.63
N ARG A 117 -21.49 5.13 -19.40
CA ARG A 117 -20.14 4.70 -19.05
C ARG A 117 -20.19 3.22 -18.69
N ALA A 118 -19.55 2.41 -19.52
CA ALA A 118 -19.32 1.02 -19.16
C ALA A 118 -18.11 0.92 -18.22
N PHE A 119 -18.16 -0.07 -17.34
CA PHE A 119 -17.12 -0.35 -16.36
C PHE A 119 -16.73 -1.82 -16.46
N PRO A 120 -15.45 -2.15 -16.24
CA PRO A 120 -15.03 -3.53 -16.05
C PRO A 120 -15.81 -4.20 -14.90
N ASP A 121 -16.04 -5.51 -15.00
CA ASP A 121 -16.37 -6.32 -13.83
C ASP A 121 -15.13 -6.45 -12.95
N PHE A 122 -14.96 -5.51 -12.01
CA PHE A 122 -13.78 -5.44 -11.16
C PHE A 122 -13.62 -6.63 -10.21
N ASP A 123 -14.71 -7.34 -9.91
CA ASP A 123 -14.65 -8.52 -9.03
C ASP A 123 -14.11 -9.76 -9.78
N ALA A 124 -14.28 -9.81 -11.10
CA ALA A 124 -13.70 -10.83 -11.97
C ALA A 124 -12.21 -10.60 -12.31
N ILE A 125 -11.66 -9.42 -12.02
CA ILE A 125 -10.26 -9.08 -12.33
C ILE A 125 -9.32 -9.62 -11.25
N PRO A 126 -8.35 -10.48 -11.60
CA PRO A 126 -7.34 -10.95 -10.65
C PRO A 126 -6.56 -9.78 -10.05
N LYS A 127 -6.58 -9.70 -8.71
CA LYS A 127 -5.82 -8.70 -7.94
C LYS A 127 -4.44 -9.26 -7.62
N GLN A 128 -3.42 -8.41 -7.73
CA GLN A 128 -2.05 -8.79 -7.40
C GLN A 128 -1.79 -8.67 -5.89
N PRO A 129 -1.17 -9.67 -5.23
CA PRO A 129 -0.80 -9.57 -3.83
C PRO A 129 0.05 -8.35 -3.55
N GLY A 130 -0.43 -7.52 -2.64
CA GLY A 130 0.18 -6.28 -2.19
C GLY A 130 0.55 -5.22 -3.24
N ARG A 131 -0.02 -5.34 -4.44
CA ARG A 131 0.15 -4.37 -5.52
C ARG A 131 -1.19 -3.98 -6.12
N GLN A 132 -1.53 -2.70 -6.00
CA GLN A 132 -2.66 -2.13 -6.72
C GLN A 132 -2.37 -2.20 -8.22
N SER A 133 -3.38 -2.51 -9.03
CA SER A 133 -3.25 -2.53 -10.49
C SER A 133 -3.95 -1.33 -11.10
N TRP A 134 -3.38 -0.74 -12.14
CA TRP A 134 -4.01 0.35 -12.87
C TRP A 134 -3.70 0.27 -14.37
N SER A 135 -4.62 0.79 -15.17
CA SER A 135 -4.49 0.96 -16.61
C SER A 135 -5.12 2.29 -17.02
N MET A 136 -4.40 3.06 -17.82
CA MET A 136 -4.85 4.27 -18.48
C MET A 136 -5.16 3.93 -19.93
N ILE A 137 -6.41 4.14 -20.32
CA ILE A 137 -6.87 3.88 -21.70
C ILE A 137 -7.02 5.21 -22.42
N GLY A 138 -6.40 5.32 -23.59
CA GLY A 138 -6.56 6.43 -24.51
C GLY A 138 -7.57 6.09 -25.60
N PHE A 139 -8.34 7.08 -26.03
CA PHE A 139 -9.33 6.94 -27.09
C PHE A 139 -9.66 8.31 -27.70
N ASP A 140 -10.27 8.30 -28.87
CA ASP A 140 -10.95 9.45 -29.46
C ASP A 140 -12.47 9.19 -29.46
N ILE A 141 -13.27 10.22 -29.73
CA ILE A 141 -14.73 10.13 -29.86
C ILE A 141 -15.08 10.56 -31.28
N ASP A 142 -15.87 9.76 -31.99
CA ASP A 142 -16.38 10.13 -33.31
C ASP A 142 -17.55 11.13 -33.22
N GLU A 143 -18.02 11.62 -34.37
CA GLU A 143 -19.12 12.60 -34.41
C GLU A 143 -20.42 12.08 -33.77
N ALA A 144 -20.66 10.77 -33.75
CA ALA A 144 -21.84 10.16 -33.15
C ALA A 144 -21.72 9.99 -31.62
N GLY A 145 -20.56 10.32 -31.03
CA GLY A 145 -20.30 10.11 -29.61
C GLY A 145 -19.81 8.70 -29.28
N LYS A 146 -19.31 7.93 -30.26
CA LYS A 146 -18.76 6.58 -30.05
C LYS A 146 -17.24 6.64 -29.89
N PRO A 147 -16.66 5.92 -28.91
CA PRO A 147 -15.23 5.77 -28.77
C PRO A 147 -14.60 5.04 -29.98
N ILE A 148 -13.50 5.60 -30.48
CA ILE A 148 -12.66 5.07 -31.56
C ILE A 148 -11.18 5.16 -31.16
N HIS A 149 -10.30 4.49 -31.89
CA HIS A 149 -8.85 4.44 -31.61
C HIS A 149 -8.49 4.06 -30.16
N VAL A 150 -9.30 3.20 -29.54
CA VAL A 150 -9.14 2.75 -28.16
C VAL A 150 -7.84 1.96 -28.00
N LYS A 151 -6.98 2.37 -27.07
CA LYS A 151 -5.66 1.76 -26.85
C LYS A 151 -5.15 1.94 -25.41
N PRO A 152 -4.29 1.04 -24.92
CA PRO A 152 -3.56 1.29 -23.68
C PRO A 152 -2.58 2.45 -23.87
N VAL A 153 -2.47 3.31 -22.85
CA VAL A 153 -1.51 4.42 -22.79
C VAL A 153 -0.40 4.12 -21.80
N ALA A 154 -0.77 3.69 -20.60
CA ALA A 154 0.16 3.33 -19.54
C ALA A 154 -0.56 2.43 -18.53
N GLY A 155 0.21 1.65 -17.77
CA GLY A 155 -0.32 0.81 -16.71
C GLY A 155 0.80 0.09 -16.01
N ASN A 156 0.47 -0.80 -15.08
CA ASN A 156 1.47 -1.54 -14.32
C ASN A 156 1.43 -3.06 -14.55
N GLY A 157 0.85 -3.50 -15.67
CA GLY A 157 1.03 -4.84 -16.23
C GLY A 157 -0.02 -5.88 -15.86
N ASN A 158 -1.20 -5.48 -15.37
CA ASN A 158 -2.32 -6.40 -15.19
C ASN A 158 -3.10 -6.55 -16.51
N ALA A 159 -2.79 -7.60 -17.28
CA ALA A 159 -3.39 -7.83 -18.60
C ALA A 159 -4.92 -8.00 -18.57
N ALA A 160 -5.46 -8.62 -17.52
CA ALA A 160 -6.90 -8.78 -17.36
C ALA A 160 -7.60 -7.44 -17.12
N LEU A 161 -7.02 -6.57 -16.29
CA LEU A 161 -7.50 -5.20 -16.12
C LEU A 161 -7.42 -4.41 -17.42
N GLU A 162 -6.30 -4.49 -18.15
CA GLU A 162 -6.14 -3.77 -19.42
C GLU A 162 -7.18 -4.21 -20.45
N ALA A 163 -7.35 -5.51 -20.67
CA ALA A 163 -8.34 -6.04 -21.60
C ALA A 163 -9.77 -5.60 -21.23
N ALA A 164 -10.15 -5.71 -19.95
CA ALA A 164 -11.47 -5.30 -19.50
C ALA A 164 -11.69 -3.77 -19.59
N SER A 165 -10.62 -2.99 -19.39
CA SER A 165 -10.64 -1.52 -19.54
C SER A 165 -10.83 -1.10 -21.00
N LEU A 166 -10.18 -1.78 -21.94
CA LEU A 166 -10.37 -1.54 -23.38
C LEU A 166 -11.82 -1.81 -23.80
N THR A 167 -12.40 -2.93 -23.35
CA THR A 167 -13.81 -3.27 -23.60
C THR A 167 -14.74 -2.21 -23.01
N ALA A 168 -14.53 -1.82 -21.74
CA ALA A 168 -15.35 -0.81 -21.08
C ALA A 168 -15.35 0.55 -21.81
N ILE A 169 -14.22 0.97 -22.37
CA ILE A 169 -14.18 2.18 -23.18
C ILE A 169 -14.90 1.99 -24.52
N ALA A 170 -14.70 0.87 -25.22
CA ALA A 170 -15.38 0.62 -26.50
C ALA A 170 -16.92 0.56 -26.37
N GLU A 171 -17.43 0.14 -25.21
CA GLU A 171 -18.86 0.05 -24.90
C GLU A 171 -19.46 1.37 -24.38
N SER A 172 -18.62 2.32 -23.96
CA SER A 172 -19.08 3.63 -23.47
C SER A 172 -19.65 4.49 -24.61
N ARG A 173 -20.51 5.46 -24.27
CA ARG A 173 -21.13 6.40 -25.20
C ARG A 173 -21.11 7.82 -24.64
N PHE A 174 -20.83 8.77 -25.51
CA PHE A 174 -20.77 10.20 -25.23
C PHE A 174 -21.83 10.95 -26.03
N ALA A 175 -22.05 12.22 -25.71
CA ALA A 175 -22.84 13.10 -26.55
C ALA A 175 -22.14 13.27 -27.92
N PRO A 176 -22.92 13.54 -29.00
CA PRO A 176 -22.37 13.83 -30.31
C PRO A 176 -21.34 14.96 -30.30
N GLY A 177 -20.41 14.89 -31.26
CA GLY A 177 -19.30 15.83 -31.43
C GLY A 177 -17.95 15.15 -31.27
N ALA A 178 -17.17 15.16 -32.35
CA ALA A 178 -15.85 14.51 -32.36
C ALA A 178 -14.89 15.12 -31.33
N ARG A 179 -14.09 14.27 -30.68
CA ARG A 179 -13.07 14.66 -29.71
C ARG A 179 -11.82 13.81 -29.88
N THR A 180 -10.65 14.39 -29.62
CA THR A 180 -9.37 13.70 -29.75
C THR A 180 -8.58 13.71 -28.45
N GLY A 181 -7.79 12.65 -28.23
CA GLY A 181 -6.87 12.53 -27.11
C GLY A 181 -7.57 12.41 -25.77
N CYS A 182 -8.69 11.70 -25.69
CA CYS A 182 -9.33 11.38 -24.43
C CYS A 182 -8.52 10.31 -23.69
N GLN A 183 -8.54 10.36 -22.36
CA GLN A 183 -7.99 9.30 -21.52
C GLN A 183 -8.92 9.01 -20.35
N TYR A 184 -8.98 7.75 -19.95
CA TYR A 184 -9.71 7.35 -18.76
C TYR A 184 -8.97 6.25 -17.99
N PRO A 185 -8.79 6.40 -16.67
CA PRO A 185 -8.15 5.40 -15.86
C PRO A 185 -9.11 4.37 -15.28
N TYR A 186 -8.63 3.14 -15.15
CA TYR A 186 -9.23 2.10 -14.35
C TYR A 186 -8.20 1.50 -13.40
N TRP A 187 -8.62 1.12 -12.20
CA TRP A 187 -7.75 0.49 -11.22
C TRP A 187 -8.50 -0.54 -10.38
N VAL A 188 -7.75 -1.51 -9.86
CA VAL A 188 -8.22 -2.45 -8.84
C VAL A 188 -7.28 -2.45 -7.65
N GLY A 189 -7.85 -2.64 -6.46
CA GLY A 189 -7.07 -2.78 -5.23
C GLY A 189 -6.13 -3.98 -5.27
N SER A 190 -5.18 -4.01 -4.33
CA SER A 190 -4.30 -5.16 -4.13
C SER A 190 -5.07 -6.33 -3.51
N ALA A 191 -4.66 -7.56 -3.84
CA ALA A 191 -5.01 -8.72 -3.04
C ALA A 191 -4.24 -8.67 -1.71
N THR A 192 -4.84 -9.21 -0.65
CA THR A 192 -4.15 -9.36 0.63
C THR A 192 -2.92 -10.24 0.46
N MET A 193 -1.78 -9.74 0.91
CA MET A 193 -0.57 -10.53 1.07
C MET A 193 -0.54 -11.06 2.50
N PRO A 194 -0.76 -12.38 2.72
CA PRO A 194 -0.94 -12.93 4.05
C PRO A 194 0.33 -12.83 4.88
N ALA A 195 0.19 -12.76 6.20
CA ALA A 195 1.34 -12.70 7.10
C ALA A 195 2.18 -13.99 6.97
N PRO A 196 3.51 -13.93 7.09
CA PRO A 196 4.34 -15.12 7.20
C PRO A 196 3.93 -15.97 8.42
N PRO A 197 4.22 -17.27 8.44
CA PRO A 197 3.94 -18.12 9.59
C PRO A 197 4.51 -17.53 10.88
N MET A 198 3.69 -17.50 11.93
CA MET A 198 4.09 -17.00 13.24
C MET A 198 4.62 -18.16 14.09
N PRO A 199 5.77 -18.03 14.76
CA PRO A 199 6.27 -19.08 15.64
C PRO A 199 5.46 -19.15 16.94
N GLU A 200 5.51 -20.32 17.60
CA GLU A 200 4.84 -20.57 18.88
C GLU A 200 5.33 -19.66 20.00
N GLU A 201 4.40 -19.04 20.72
CA GLU A 201 4.68 -18.07 21.80
C GLU A 201 5.52 -18.67 22.94
N ALA A 202 5.26 -19.94 23.27
CA ALA A 202 5.94 -20.65 24.36
C ALA A 202 7.47 -20.69 24.18
N LYS A 203 7.98 -20.60 22.95
CA LYS A 203 9.43 -20.56 22.66
C LYS A 203 10.10 -19.26 23.10
N PHE A 204 9.32 -18.20 23.30
CA PHE A 204 9.80 -16.85 23.63
C PHE A 204 9.57 -16.48 25.09
N ARG A 205 8.84 -17.30 25.82
CA ARG A 205 8.48 -17.06 27.21
C ARG A 205 9.59 -17.53 28.14
N ALA A 206 10.08 -16.64 29.00
CA ALA A 206 11.09 -16.99 29.99
C ALA A 206 10.52 -17.98 31.02
N ALA A 207 11.33 -18.95 31.46
CA ALA A 207 10.90 -19.94 32.47
C ALA A 207 10.48 -19.29 33.80
N ALA A 208 11.06 -18.13 34.14
CA ALA A 208 10.75 -17.36 35.33
C ALA A 208 9.61 -16.34 35.14
N ALA A 209 8.92 -16.33 34.00
CA ALA A 209 7.86 -15.36 33.74
C ALA A 209 6.63 -15.58 34.65
N THR A 210 6.16 -14.51 35.29
CA THR A 210 5.06 -14.57 36.26
C THR A 210 3.70 -14.19 35.67
N CYS A 211 3.65 -13.84 34.38
CA CYS A 211 2.41 -13.36 33.75
C CYS A 211 1.35 -14.46 33.67
N PRO A 212 0.05 -14.12 33.73
CA PRO A 212 -0.99 -15.10 33.44
C PRO A 212 -0.93 -15.56 31.97
N SER A 213 -1.54 -16.70 31.67
CA SER A 213 -1.72 -17.16 30.28
C SER A 213 -2.75 -16.32 29.52
N LYS A 214 -3.72 -15.74 30.25
CA LYS A 214 -4.70 -14.81 29.70
C LYS A 214 -4.48 -13.41 30.23
N ALA A 215 -4.36 -12.53 29.26
CA ALA A 215 -4.26 -11.10 29.36
C ALA A 215 -5.60 -10.46 29.83
N GLU A 216 -5.64 -9.86 31.03
CA GLU A 216 -6.72 -8.94 31.44
C GLU A 216 -6.28 -7.48 31.34
N TRP A 217 -7.10 -6.64 30.71
CA TRP A 217 -6.78 -5.24 30.39
C TRP A 217 -7.74 -4.29 31.11
N ALA A 218 -7.19 -3.28 31.79
CA ALA A 218 -7.95 -2.14 32.30
C ALA A 218 -8.11 -1.07 31.20
N VAL A 219 -7.10 -0.92 30.34
CA VAL A 219 -7.16 -0.15 29.10
C VAL A 219 -6.69 -1.07 27.99
N GLU A 220 -7.60 -1.41 27.08
CA GLU A 220 -7.31 -2.32 25.99
C GLU A 220 -6.32 -1.71 24.99
N PRO A 221 -5.41 -2.53 24.43
CA PRO A 221 -4.59 -2.09 23.31
C PRO A 221 -5.46 -1.78 22.09
N ASN A 222 -5.32 -0.57 21.54
CA ASN A 222 -5.97 -0.21 20.28
C ASN A 222 -5.09 -0.58 19.08
N LEU A 223 -5.53 -1.55 18.28
CA LEU A 223 -4.80 -2.00 17.10
C LEU A 223 -4.79 -0.92 16.01
N THR A 224 -3.69 -0.18 15.92
CA THR A 224 -3.42 0.74 14.82
C THR A 224 -2.49 0.07 13.81
N TYR A 225 -2.95 -0.06 12.57
CA TYR A 225 -2.20 -0.68 11.49
C TYR A 225 -1.07 0.23 10.98
N PRO A 226 0.13 -0.28 10.64
CA PRO A 226 1.13 0.49 9.91
C PRO A 226 0.59 0.92 8.54
N GLU A 227 0.25 2.21 8.39
CA GLU A 227 -0.51 2.73 7.24
C GLU A 227 0.09 2.34 5.88
N GLN A 228 1.41 2.34 5.75
CA GLN A 228 2.06 2.05 4.47
C GLN A 228 1.96 0.56 4.08
N PHE A 229 1.95 -0.35 5.06
CA PHE A 229 1.63 -1.76 4.82
C PHE A 229 0.13 -1.95 4.55
N ARG A 230 -0.74 -1.18 5.21
CA ARG A 230 -2.19 -1.16 4.94
C ARG A 230 -2.51 -0.82 3.49
N ARG A 231 -1.87 0.22 2.95
CA ARG A 231 -2.03 0.66 1.55
C ARG A 231 -1.64 -0.40 0.53
N ARG A 232 -0.73 -1.30 0.90
CA ARG A 232 -0.30 -2.44 0.11
C ARG A 232 -0.94 -3.75 0.56
N ALA A 233 -2.03 -3.75 1.34
CA ALA A 233 -2.69 -4.97 1.80
C ALA A 233 -1.72 -6.04 2.38
N VAL A 234 -0.60 -5.64 2.99
CA VAL A 234 0.41 -6.55 3.54
C VAL A 234 0.12 -6.82 4.99
N GLU A 235 -0.11 -8.09 5.31
CA GLU A 235 -0.26 -8.57 6.67
C GLU A 235 1.08 -8.90 7.33
N GLY A 236 1.08 -8.80 8.66
CA GLY A 236 2.26 -9.06 9.47
C GLY A 236 1.91 -9.43 10.89
N TRP A 237 2.93 -9.67 11.69
CA TRP A 237 2.80 -9.98 13.11
C TRP A 237 4.02 -9.48 13.87
N ALA A 238 3.85 -9.34 15.18
CA ALA A 238 4.93 -9.09 16.13
C ALA A 238 4.74 -9.94 17.39
N LEU A 239 5.86 -10.42 17.92
CA LEU A 239 6.01 -10.96 19.26
C LEU A 239 6.65 -9.89 20.12
N VAL A 240 5.99 -9.50 21.21
CA VAL A 240 6.48 -8.43 22.08
C VAL A 240 6.58 -8.94 23.50
N GLY A 241 7.74 -8.73 24.11
CA GLY A 241 7.99 -8.98 25.52
C GLY A 241 7.79 -7.72 26.34
N TYR A 242 7.22 -7.80 27.54
CA TYR A 242 7.01 -6.65 28.42
C TYR A 242 6.83 -7.07 29.88
N ASP A 243 6.90 -6.11 30.79
CA ASP A 243 6.62 -6.25 32.21
C ASP A 243 5.43 -5.37 32.60
N VAL A 244 4.85 -5.63 33.77
CA VAL A 244 3.66 -4.94 34.28
C VAL A 244 3.91 -4.53 35.73
N ALA A 245 3.80 -3.25 36.02
CA ALA A 245 3.89 -2.74 37.38
C ALA A 245 2.64 -3.12 38.21
N PRO A 246 2.71 -3.11 39.55
CA PRO A 246 1.55 -3.41 40.42
C PRO A 246 0.30 -2.55 40.13
N TRP A 247 0.47 -1.30 39.69
CA TRP A 247 -0.64 -0.41 39.29
C TRP A 247 -1.11 -0.61 37.84
N GLY A 248 -0.67 -1.69 37.17
CA GLY A 248 -1.14 -2.11 35.85
C GLY A 248 -0.42 -1.49 34.66
N GLN A 249 0.52 -0.57 34.86
CA GLN A 249 1.28 0.04 33.76
C GLN A 249 2.21 -0.96 33.08
N THR A 250 2.17 -1.03 31.75
CA THR A 250 3.13 -1.79 30.96
C THR A 250 4.47 -1.05 30.89
N GLY A 251 5.57 -1.79 30.98
CA GLY A 251 6.95 -1.30 30.93
C GLY A 251 7.89 -2.31 30.30
N ASN A 252 9.16 -1.93 30.07
CA ASN A 252 10.19 -2.80 29.46
C ASN A 252 9.74 -3.49 28.15
N VAL A 253 8.87 -2.80 27.40
CA VAL A 253 8.26 -3.29 26.17
C VAL A 253 9.33 -3.40 25.07
N ARG A 254 9.51 -4.59 24.50
CA ARG A 254 10.55 -4.88 23.51
C ARG A 254 10.08 -5.88 22.48
N VAL A 255 10.51 -5.72 21.23
CA VAL A 255 10.23 -6.67 20.16
C VAL A 255 11.10 -7.91 20.35
N LEU A 256 10.48 -9.10 20.34
CA LEU A 256 11.16 -10.39 20.35
C LEU A 256 11.35 -10.92 18.91
N ALA A 257 10.33 -10.74 18.08
CA ALA A 257 10.37 -11.03 16.65
C ALA A 257 9.24 -10.26 15.93
N ALA A 258 9.42 -9.96 14.64
CA ALA A 258 8.38 -9.36 13.82
C ALA A 258 8.55 -9.77 12.35
N GLN A 259 7.44 -9.88 11.62
CA GLN A 259 7.43 -10.23 10.20
C GLN A 259 6.32 -9.49 9.45
N PRO A 260 6.49 -9.25 8.13
CA PRO A 260 7.72 -9.45 7.34
C PRO A 260 8.83 -8.41 7.62
N ALA A 261 8.55 -7.40 8.44
CA ALA A 261 9.44 -6.27 8.66
C ALA A 261 9.41 -5.76 10.11
N GLU A 262 10.47 -5.07 10.52
CA GLU A 262 10.63 -4.55 11.88
C GLU A 262 9.57 -3.53 12.30
N GLU A 263 8.99 -2.79 11.36
CA GLU A 263 7.96 -1.77 11.60
C GLU A 263 6.67 -2.36 12.20
N PHE A 264 6.36 -3.64 11.96
CA PHE A 264 5.27 -4.32 12.67
C PHE A 264 5.58 -4.46 14.16
N GLY A 265 6.84 -4.72 14.51
CA GLY A 265 7.33 -4.74 15.88
C GLY A 265 7.27 -3.35 16.52
N GLU A 266 7.76 -2.32 15.83
CA GLU A 266 7.70 -0.94 16.31
C GLU A 266 6.25 -0.50 16.59
N GLN A 267 5.31 -0.86 15.72
CA GLN A 267 3.89 -0.56 15.91
C GLN A 267 3.28 -1.34 17.08
N ALA A 268 3.66 -2.60 17.27
CA ALA A 268 3.20 -3.42 18.40
C ALA A 268 3.71 -2.90 19.74
N VAL A 269 4.94 -2.38 19.79
CA VAL A 269 5.48 -1.69 20.98
C VAL A 269 4.63 -0.49 21.33
N ARG A 270 4.33 0.39 20.36
CA ARG A 270 3.48 1.59 20.58
C ARG A 270 2.11 1.23 21.14
N LEU A 271 1.51 0.17 20.60
CA LEU A 271 0.22 -0.37 21.04
C LEU A 271 0.25 -0.82 22.50
N LEU A 272 1.28 -1.58 22.91
CA LEU A 272 1.38 -2.11 24.27
C LEU A 272 1.82 -1.06 25.30
N THR A 273 2.64 -0.08 24.91
CA THR A 273 3.01 1.04 25.79
C THR A 273 1.80 1.91 26.17
N ALA A 274 0.81 2.03 25.28
CA ALA A 274 -0.43 2.77 25.55
C ALA A 274 -1.45 1.97 26.38
N ALA A 275 -1.32 0.64 26.43
CA ALA A 275 -2.25 -0.25 27.13
C ALA A 275 -1.94 -0.36 28.62
N LYS A 276 -2.94 -0.73 29.43
CA LYS A 276 -2.79 -0.95 30.88
C LYS A 276 -3.48 -2.23 31.31
N ARG A 277 -2.77 -3.03 32.11
CA ARG A 277 -3.31 -4.22 32.77
C ARG A 277 -4.18 -3.83 33.96
N VAL A 278 -5.04 -4.76 34.37
CA VAL A 278 -5.68 -4.67 35.69
C VAL A 278 -4.58 -4.68 36.76
N PRO A 279 -4.62 -3.77 37.76
CA PRO A 279 -3.66 -3.77 38.86
C PRO A 279 -3.58 -5.12 39.58
N SER A 280 -2.39 -5.46 40.07
CA SER A 280 -2.14 -6.67 40.87
C SER A 280 -1.19 -6.35 42.02
N ALA A 281 -1.19 -7.18 43.06
CA ALA A 281 -0.38 -6.92 44.26
C ALA A 281 1.13 -6.86 43.96
N THR A 282 1.60 -7.65 43.00
CA THR A 282 3.04 -7.84 42.73
C THR A 282 3.47 -7.37 41.33
N GLY A 283 2.54 -7.03 40.45
CA GLY A 283 2.85 -6.88 39.02
C GLY A 283 3.21 -8.23 38.37
N TYR A 284 3.69 -8.15 37.12
CA TYR A 284 4.08 -9.30 36.32
C TYR A 284 5.38 -9.05 35.57
N THR A 285 6.18 -10.09 35.35
CA THR A 285 7.46 -10.00 34.64
C THR A 285 7.56 -11.05 33.54
N GLY A 286 8.26 -10.71 32.46
CA GLY A 286 8.52 -11.61 31.34
C GLY A 286 7.27 -11.97 30.53
N CYS A 287 6.29 -11.06 30.44
CA CYS A 287 5.09 -11.28 29.64
C CYS A 287 5.47 -11.31 28.17
N VAL A 288 4.75 -12.11 27.39
CA VAL A 288 4.85 -12.16 25.93
C VAL A 288 3.45 -12.09 25.37
N ASP A 289 3.21 -11.20 24.41
CA ASP A 289 1.95 -11.12 23.66
C ASP A 289 2.23 -11.26 22.15
N ARG A 290 1.24 -11.86 21.47
CA ARG A 290 1.19 -11.99 20.00
C ARG A 290 0.30 -10.92 19.42
N VAL A 291 0.87 -10.05 18.58
CA VAL A 291 0.12 -9.02 17.85
C VAL A 291 -0.01 -9.42 16.39
N HIS A 292 -1.23 -9.64 15.93
CA HIS A 292 -1.53 -9.94 14.53
C HIS A 292 -2.07 -8.70 13.82
N PHE A 293 -1.45 -8.35 12.70
CA PHE A 293 -1.90 -7.28 11.82
C PHE A 293 -2.56 -7.89 10.59
N ARG A 294 -3.86 -8.17 10.71
CA ARG A 294 -4.66 -8.76 9.63
C ARG A 294 -5.50 -7.71 8.92
N MET A 295 -5.61 -7.83 7.61
CA MET A 295 -6.66 -7.17 6.87
C MET A 295 -7.97 -7.86 7.26
N GLY A 296 -8.93 -7.11 7.79
CA GLY A 296 -10.28 -7.66 7.95
C GLY A 296 -10.80 -8.14 6.59
N PRO A 297 -11.85 -9.00 6.55
CA PRO A 297 -12.60 -9.13 5.31
C PRO A 297 -12.90 -7.70 4.85
N THR A 298 -12.60 -7.38 3.59
CA THR A 298 -13.16 -6.18 2.96
C THR A 298 -14.67 -6.43 2.94
N ALA A 299 -15.34 -6.24 4.07
CA ALA A 299 -16.77 -6.29 4.20
C ALA A 299 -17.25 -5.00 3.54
N ARG A 300 -17.24 -5.00 2.20
CA ARG A 300 -18.21 -4.26 1.44
C ARG A 300 -19.55 -4.73 2.01
N LYS A 301 -20.27 -3.86 2.72
CA LYS A 301 -21.67 -4.17 3.06
C LYS A 301 -22.34 -4.61 1.74
N PRO A 302 -23.03 -5.76 1.69
CA PRO A 302 -23.83 -6.12 0.52
C PRO A 302 -24.75 -4.94 0.19
N GLY A 303 -24.68 -4.43 -1.04
CA GLY A 303 -25.43 -3.25 -1.47
C GLY A 303 -24.71 -1.89 -1.32
N ALA A 304 -23.46 -1.85 -0.85
CA ALA A 304 -22.67 -0.62 -0.96
C ALA A 304 -22.39 -0.34 -2.45
N PRO A 305 -22.80 0.82 -2.99
CA PRO A 305 -22.51 1.18 -4.38
C PRO A 305 -21.00 1.06 -4.60
N PRO A 306 -20.55 0.66 -5.81
CA PRO A 306 -19.13 0.71 -6.11
C PRO A 306 -18.62 2.08 -5.71
N VAL A 307 -17.46 2.12 -5.05
CA VAL A 307 -16.80 3.40 -4.82
C VAL A 307 -16.30 3.86 -6.18
N ILE A 308 -17.22 4.45 -6.94
CA ILE A 308 -16.93 5.32 -8.06
C ILE A 308 -16.39 6.56 -7.37
N PHE A 309 -15.11 6.54 -7.02
CA PHE A 309 -14.38 7.78 -7.10
C PHE A 309 -14.40 8.08 -8.59
N ASP A 310 -15.39 8.86 -9.04
CA ASP A 310 -15.13 9.69 -10.20
C ASP A 310 -13.82 10.35 -9.83
N PRO A 311 -12.72 10.12 -10.59
CA PRO A 311 -11.53 10.91 -10.38
C PRO A 311 -12.05 12.34 -10.33
N PRO A 312 -11.70 13.14 -9.29
CA PRO A 312 -12.19 14.51 -9.21
C PRO A 312 -11.97 15.06 -10.61
N GLN A 313 -13.09 15.35 -11.31
CA GLN A 313 -13.01 16.02 -12.59
C GLN A 313 -12.06 17.17 -12.28
N PRO A 314 -10.91 17.27 -12.98
CA PRO A 314 -9.97 18.34 -12.69
C PRO A 314 -10.81 19.61 -12.59
N ALA A 315 -10.85 20.17 -11.39
CA ALA A 315 -11.35 21.51 -11.18
C ALA A 315 -10.32 22.36 -11.90
N TYR A 316 -10.53 22.54 -13.20
CA TYR A 316 -9.94 23.60 -13.98
C TYR A 316 -10.60 24.90 -13.51
#